data_AF-A0A1M8A480-F1
#
_entry.id   AF-A0A1M8A480-F1
#
_cell.length_a   1.000
_cell.length_b   1.000
_cell.length_c   1.000
_cell.angle_alpha   90.00
_cell.angle_beta   90.00
_cell.angle_gamma   90.00
#
_symmetry.space_group_name_H-M   'P 1'
#
loop_
_entity.id
_entity.type
_entity.pdbx_description
1 polymer ?
#
loop_
_entity_poly.entity_id
_entity_poly.type
_entity_poly.pdbx_seq_one_letter_code
_entity_poly.pdbx_strand_id
1 'polypeptide(L)'
;MDELTARLADEVLSMYDVTSSQRRCMLGLAGVPGSGKSTLAKRLTARLNEVHAGSCVCIGMDGWHYTRSQLDQMEDPCEAHRRRGAAFTFDAESFVAFVQRAQDCLDVPIWAPAFSHADKDPVPDAIRIEPTHRVLLFEGLYCCLDEEPWVQAARCWDRAWFLHVSTQVARSRLIQRHLESGIVHDEADAAERGIRYQ
;
A
#
# COMPACT_ATOMS: atom_id res chain seq x y z
N MET A 1 -10.79 15.96 -2.46
CA MET A 1 -9.59 15.23 -1.97
C MET A 1 -9.03 15.88 -0.72
N ASP A 2 -8.93 17.22 -0.68
CA ASP A 2 -8.38 17.93 0.48
C ASP A 2 -9.26 17.84 1.72
N GLU A 3 -10.57 17.99 1.57
CA GLU A 3 -11.53 17.80 2.67
C GLU A 3 -11.48 16.37 3.25
N LEU A 4 -11.39 15.35 2.38
CA LEU A 4 -11.21 13.97 2.82
C LEU A 4 -9.89 13.79 3.58
N THR A 5 -8.80 14.36 3.07
CA THR A 5 -7.49 14.30 3.73
C THR A 5 -7.54 14.97 5.10
N ALA A 6 -8.20 16.12 5.21
CA ALA A 6 -8.38 16.84 6.47
C ALA A 6 -9.12 16.00 7.51
N ARG A 7 -10.30 15.48 7.12
CA ARG A 7 -11.13 14.64 8.00
C ARG A 7 -10.39 13.40 8.50
N LEU A 8 -9.64 12.73 7.62
CA LEU A 8 -8.85 11.55 8.01
C LEU A 8 -7.67 11.92 8.91
N ALA A 9 -7.01 13.06 8.67
CA ALA A 9 -5.94 13.53 9.53
C ALA A 9 -6.46 13.83 10.94
N ASP A 10 -7.61 14.50 11.06
CA ASP A 10 -8.22 14.81 12.35
C ASP A 10 -8.59 13.53 13.12
N GLU A 11 -9.11 12.51 12.42
CA GLU A 11 -9.38 11.18 13.00
C GLU A 11 -8.10 10.51 13.52
N VAL A 12 -7.02 10.54 12.74
CA VAL A 12 -5.73 9.94 13.12
C VAL A 12 -5.07 10.69 14.27
N LEU A 13 -5.09 12.02 14.27
CA LEU A 13 -4.55 12.83 15.37
C LEU A 13 -5.28 12.54 16.67
N SER A 14 -6.61 12.43 16.62
CA SER A 14 -7.42 12.04 17.78
C SER A 14 -7.03 10.67 18.33
N MET A 15 -6.75 9.69 17.46
CA MET A 15 -6.24 8.36 17.88
C MET A 15 -4.81 8.45 18.42
N TYR A 16 -3.95 9.24 17.79
CA TYR A 16 -2.56 9.44 18.17
C TYR A 16 -2.43 9.99 19.60
N ASP A 17 -3.24 11.00 19.94
CA ASP A 17 -3.21 11.68 21.23
C ASP A 17 -3.60 10.77 22.41
N VAL A 18 -4.49 9.80 22.18
CA VAL A 18 -4.93 8.84 23.21
C VAL A 18 -4.12 7.53 23.21
N THR A 19 -3.33 7.29 22.17
CA THR A 19 -2.50 6.09 22.07
C THR A 19 -1.26 6.22 22.96
N SER A 20 -1.04 5.25 23.84
CA SER A 20 0.17 5.18 24.69
C SER A 20 1.46 5.28 23.87
N SER A 21 2.46 5.98 24.40
CA SER A 21 3.80 6.06 23.78
C SER A 21 4.47 4.71 23.58
N GLN A 22 3.99 3.67 24.27
CA GLN A 22 4.42 2.27 24.16
C GLN A 22 3.64 1.49 23.11
N ARG A 23 2.99 2.15 22.15
CA ARG A 23 2.28 1.53 21.02
C ARG A 23 2.37 2.40 19.77
N ARG A 24 2.18 1.76 18.62
CA ARG A 24 1.95 2.42 17.34
C ARG A 24 0.46 2.41 16.98
N CYS A 25 0.04 3.44 16.24
CA CYS A 25 -1.23 3.51 15.54
C CYS A 25 -1.05 2.89 14.15
N MET A 26 -1.71 1.76 13.94
CA MET A 26 -1.60 0.93 12.74
C MET A 26 -2.79 1.20 11.83
N LEU A 27 -2.54 1.73 10.62
CA LEU A 27 -3.57 2.15 9.69
C LEU A 27 -3.50 1.40 8.37
N GLY A 28 -4.64 0.90 7.89
CA GLY A 28 -4.79 0.31 6.56
C GLY A 28 -5.54 1.23 5.59
N LEU A 29 -5.03 1.41 4.37
CA LEU A 29 -5.70 2.11 3.29
C LEU A 29 -5.74 1.23 2.04
N ALA A 30 -6.92 0.67 1.76
CA ALA A 30 -7.17 -0.09 0.55
C ALA A 30 -7.87 0.74 -0.53
N GLY A 31 -7.80 0.28 -1.77
CA GLY A 31 -8.56 0.84 -2.87
C GLY A 31 -8.18 0.19 -4.19
N VAL A 32 -9.12 0.16 -5.13
CA VAL A 32 -8.88 -0.42 -6.47
C VAL A 32 -7.78 0.34 -7.22
N PRO A 33 -7.10 -0.28 -8.21
CA PRO A 33 -6.20 0.44 -9.10
C PRO A 33 -6.87 1.67 -9.72
N GLY A 34 -6.15 2.80 -9.77
CA GLY A 34 -6.72 4.07 -10.27
C GLY A 34 -7.63 4.82 -9.28
N SER A 35 -7.88 4.29 -8.07
CA SER A 35 -8.65 4.98 -7.03
C SER A 35 -8.03 6.30 -6.56
N GLY A 36 -6.70 6.38 -6.56
CA GLY A 36 -5.95 7.49 -5.98
C GLY A 36 -5.49 7.24 -4.53
N LYS A 37 -5.53 5.98 -4.04
CA LYS A 37 -5.11 5.61 -2.68
C LYS A 37 -3.71 6.12 -2.32
N SER A 38 -2.72 5.96 -3.20
CA SER A 38 -1.35 6.41 -2.94
C SER A 38 -1.23 7.94 -2.89
N THR A 39 -2.08 8.67 -3.63
CA THR A 39 -2.17 10.14 -3.53
C THR A 39 -2.74 10.57 -2.18
N LEU A 40 -3.82 9.91 -1.74
CA LEU A 40 -4.41 10.17 -0.42
C LEU A 40 -3.41 9.83 0.70
N ALA A 41 -2.72 8.69 0.61
CA ALA A 41 -1.74 8.24 1.60
C ALA A 41 -0.59 9.25 1.76
N LYS A 42 -0.04 9.74 0.64
CA LYS A 42 1.02 10.78 0.64
C LYS A 42 0.55 12.08 1.29
N ARG A 43 -0.65 12.56 0.93
CA ARG A 43 -1.21 13.79 1.49
C ARG A 43 -1.51 13.67 2.99
N LEU A 44 -2.07 12.54 3.40
CA LEU A 44 -2.36 12.25 4.80
C LEU A 44 -1.07 12.19 5.63
N THR A 45 -0.05 11.48 5.14
CA THR A 45 1.26 11.38 5.80
C THR A 45 1.93 12.74 5.94
N ALA A 46 1.91 13.57 4.87
CA ALA A 46 2.46 14.92 4.92
C ALA A 46 1.75 15.77 5.98
N ARG A 47 0.41 15.78 5.99
CA ARG A 47 -0.39 16.56 6.94
C ARG A 47 -0.17 16.12 8.39
N LEU A 48 -0.04 14.82 8.65
CA LEU A 48 0.27 14.32 10.00
C LEU A 48 1.67 14.75 10.45
N ASN A 49 2.63 14.74 9.54
CA ASN A 49 3.99 15.21 9.82
C ASN A 49 4.12 16.73 9.93
N GLU A 50 3.18 17.52 9.39
CA GLU A 50 3.10 18.96 9.64
C GLU A 50 2.72 19.27 11.10
N VAL A 51 1.84 18.45 11.70
CA VAL A 51 1.41 18.61 13.10
C VAL A 51 2.42 17.98 14.07
N HIS A 52 2.89 16.76 13.77
CA HIS A 52 3.88 16.03 14.55
C HIS A 52 5.00 15.53 13.64
N ALA A 53 6.07 16.33 13.51
CA ALA A 53 7.19 16.03 12.63
C ALA A 53 7.79 14.64 12.88
N GLY A 54 7.90 13.82 11.83
CA GLY A 54 8.50 12.48 11.89
C GLY A 54 7.68 11.44 12.65
N SER A 55 6.40 11.69 12.88
CA SER A 55 5.49 10.77 13.58
C SER A 55 4.84 9.73 12.67
N CYS A 56 4.73 10.01 11.37
CA CYS A 56 4.00 9.20 10.42
C CYS A 56 4.86 8.74 9.25
N VAL A 57 4.77 7.45 8.90
CA VAL A 57 5.39 6.86 7.72
C VAL A 57 4.35 6.11 6.89
N CYS A 58 4.41 6.29 5.56
CA CYS A 58 3.60 5.54 4.61
C CYS A 58 4.38 4.36 4.04
N ILE A 59 3.79 3.18 4.03
CA ILE A 59 4.38 1.94 3.54
C ILE A 59 3.47 1.36 2.46
N GLY A 60 4.00 1.19 1.26
CA GLY A 60 3.28 0.58 0.15
C GLY A 60 3.40 -0.95 0.19
N MET A 61 2.26 -1.65 0.14
CA MET A 61 2.19 -3.11 -0.01
C MET A 61 2.92 -3.59 -1.29
N ASP A 62 3.09 -2.71 -2.28
CA ASP A 62 3.79 -3.03 -3.52
C ASP A 62 5.26 -3.46 -3.31
N GLY A 63 5.87 -3.14 -2.15
CA GLY A 63 7.19 -3.66 -1.77
C GLY A 63 7.24 -5.19 -1.61
N TRP A 64 6.08 -5.84 -1.47
CA TRP A 64 5.96 -7.30 -1.34
C TRP A 64 5.52 -7.99 -2.64
N HIS A 65 5.59 -7.33 -3.79
CA HIS A 65 5.52 -8.09 -5.05
C HIS A 65 6.64 -9.14 -5.06
N TYR A 66 6.36 -10.33 -5.59
CA TYR A 66 7.45 -11.20 -6.00
C TYR A 66 8.29 -10.50 -7.06
N THR A 67 9.60 -10.74 -7.00
CA THR A 67 10.52 -10.26 -8.04
C THR A 67 10.18 -10.91 -9.36
N ARG A 68 10.51 -10.27 -10.50
CA ARG A 68 10.33 -10.90 -11.82
C ARG A 68 11.00 -12.27 -11.91
N SER A 69 12.20 -12.38 -11.33
CA SER A 69 12.93 -13.65 -11.25
C SER A 69 12.16 -14.72 -10.46
N GLN A 70 11.50 -14.35 -9.36
CA GLN A 70 10.63 -15.29 -8.63
C GLN A 70 9.38 -15.65 -9.44
N LEU A 71 8.78 -14.70 -10.16
CA LEU A 71 7.65 -14.99 -11.07
C LEU A 71 8.06 -15.94 -12.20
N ASP A 72 9.30 -15.86 -12.69
CA ASP A 72 9.86 -16.79 -13.71
C ASP A 72 9.95 -18.23 -13.21
N GLN A 73 9.93 -18.47 -11.89
CA GLN A 73 9.98 -19.79 -11.26
C GLN A 73 8.61 -20.34 -10.86
N MET A 74 7.52 -19.60 -11.09
CA MET A 74 6.17 -20.08 -10.80
C MET A 74 5.72 -21.14 -11.81
N GLU A 75 4.64 -21.87 -11.50
CA GLU A 75 4.10 -22.93 -12.35
C GLU A 75 3.72 -22.42 -13.76
N ASP A 76 3.12 -21.24 -13.84
CA ASP A 76 2.83 -20.54 -15.10
C ASP A 76 3.41 -19.12 -15.06
N PRO A 77 4.69 -18.93 -15.47
CA PRO A 77 5.34 -17.62 -15.48
C PRO A 77 4.64 -16.61 -16.39
N CYS A 78 4.11 -17.07 -17.53
CA CYS A 78 3.39 -16.19 -18.47
C CYS A 78 2.16 -15.58 -17.79
N GLU A 79 1.37 -16.40 -17.09
CA GLU A 79 0.22 -15.94 -16.33
C GLU A 79 0.62 -15.07 -15.14
N ALA A 80 1.68 -15.44 -14.40
CA ALA A 80 2.18 -14.67 -13.26
C ALA A 80 2.61 -13.25 -13.67
N HIS A 81 3.37 -13.12 -14.76
CA HIS A 81 3.72 -11.81 -15.32
C HIS A 81 2.50 -11.07 -15.88
N ARG A 82 1.58 -11.79 -16.53
CA ARG A 82 0.36 -11.19 -17.07
C ARG A 82 -0.48 -10.59 -15.94
N ARG A 83 -0.68 -11.31 -14.85
CA ARG A 83 -1.51 -10.92 -13.69
C ARG A 83 -0.71 -10.30 -12.55
N ARG A 84 0.50 -9.79 -12.80
CA ARG A 84 1.29 -9.11 -11.76
C ARG A 84 0.49 -7.97 -11.15
N GLY A 85 0.31 -8.03 -9.83
CA GLY A 85 -0.62 -7.19 -9.07
C GLY A 85 -1.85 -7.95 -8.56
N ALA A 86 -2.07 -9.20 -8.96
CA ALA A 86 -3.03 -10.13 -8.34
C ALA A 86 -2.46 -10.70 -7.02
N ALA A 87 -3.33 -11.14 -6.10
CA ALA A 87 -2.94 -11.54 -4.74
C ALA A 87 -1.84 -12.61 -4.69
N PHE A 88 -1.89 -13.61 -5.58
CA PHE A 88 -0.88 -14.69 -5.64
C PHE A 88 0.51 -14.23 -6.13
N THR A 89 0.61 -13.01 -6.68
CA THR A 89 1.88 -12.42 -7.16
C THR A 89 2.61 -11.60 -6.08
N PHE A 90 2.12 -11.65 -4.83
CA PHE A 90 2.74 -11.04 -3.67
C PHE A 90 3.22 -12.10 -2.67
N ASP A 91 4.29 -11.78 -1.96
CA ASP A 91 4.70 -12.48 -0.75
C ASP A 91 3.85 -12.00 0.45
N ALA A 92 2.62 -12.53 0.52
CA ALA A 92 1.62 -12.15 1.52
C ALA A 92 2.05 -12.54 2.95
N GLU A 93 2.74 -13.67 3.11
CA GLU A 93 3.25 -14.14 4.40
C GLU A 93 4.31 -13.18 4.96
N SER A 94 5.28 -12.77 4.14
CA SER A 94 6.29 -11.78 4.55
C SER A 94 5.67 -10.41 4.85
N PHE A 95 4.58 -10.03 4.16
CA PHE A 95 3.84 -8.80 4.46
C PHE A 95 3.18 -8.87 5.84
N VAL A 96 2.45 -9.95 6.13
CA VAL A 96 1.81 -10.18 7.42
C VAL A 96 2.82 -10.20 8.55
N ALA A 97 3.92 -10.95 8.39
CA ALA A 97 4.99 -11.03 9.37
C ALA A 97 5.62 -9.65 9.65
N PHE A 98 5.80 -8.82 8.61
CA PHE A 98 6.29 -7.46 8.79
C PHE A 98 5.30 -6.58 9.55
N VAL A 99 4.01 -6.64 9.22
CA VAL A 99 2.97 -5.84 9.89
C VAL A 99 2.91 -6.16 11.39
N GLN A 100 2.92 -7.45 11.74
CA GLN A 100 2.93 -7.90 13.13
C GLN A 100 4.21 -7.43 13.85
N ARG A 101 5.37 -7.60 13.21
CA ARG A 101 6.65 -7.09 13.76
C ARG A 101 6.63 -5.57 13.96
N ALA A 102 6.03 -4.82 13.04
CA ALA A 102 5.95 -3.36 13.11
C ALA A 102 5.05 -2.88 14.25
N GLN A 103 4.03 -3.66 14.61
CA GLN A 103 3.16 -3.38 15.76
C GLN A 103 3.93 -3.49 17.09
N ASP A 104 4.78 -4.51 17.23
CA ASP A 104 5.46 -4.85 18.49
C ASP A 104 6.84 -4.17 18.66
N CYS A 105 7.56 -3.93 17.56
CA CYS A 105 8.93 -3.43 17.61
C CYS A 105 8.96 -1.90 17.65
N LEU A 106 9.16 -1.32 18.84
CA LEU A 106 9.11 0.14 19.05
C LEU A 106 10.48 0.78 19.23
N ASP A 107 11.43 0.07 19.83
CA ASP A 107 12.66 0.69 20.35
C ASP A 107 13.79 0.78 19.33
N VAL A 108 13.72 0.00 18.24
CA VAL A 108 14.76 -0.07 17.21
C VAL A 108 14.18 0.18 15.82
N PRO A 109 14.98 0.74 14.90
CA PRO A 109 14.55 0.90 13.52
C PRO A 109 14.29 -0.46 12.86
N ILE A 110 13.21 -0.55 12.10
CA ILE A 110 12.93 -1.68 11.21
C ILE A 110 12.86 -1.20 9.76
N TRP A 111 12.99 -2.13 8.82
CA TRP A 111 13.08 -1.81 7.40
C TRP A 111 11.99 -2.54 6.62
N ALA A 112 11.27 -1.80 5.78
CA ALA A 112 10.29 -2.35 4.85
C ALA A 112 10.83 -2.28 3.42
N PRO A 113 10.45 -3.23 2.55
CA PRO A 113 10.71 -3.10 1.13
C PRO A 113 9.85 -1.99 0.50
N ALA A 114 10.26 -1.51 -0.67
CA ALA A 114 9.46 -0.62 -1.51
C ALA A 114 9.49 -1.08 -2.96
N PHE A 115 8.51 -0.69 -3.77
CA PHE A 115 8.53 -0.99 -5.20
C PHE A 115 9.25 0.10 -5.98
N SER A 116 10.26 -0.28 -6.78
CA SER A 116 10.94 0.62 -7.71
C SER A 116 10.24 0.61 -9.07
N HIS A 117 9.64 1.72 -9.46
CA HIS A 117 9.07 1.86 -10.80
C HIS A 117 10.13 1.90 -11.91
N ALA A 118 11.36 2.30 -11.59
CA ALA A 118 12.47 2.30 -12.53
C ALA A 118 12.92 0.86 -12.84
N ASP A 119 13.10 0.06 -11.79
CA ASP A 119 13.56 -1.33 -11.91
C ASP A 119 12.43 -2.29 -12.26
N LYS A 120 11.18 -1.86 -12.01
CA LYS A 120 9.96 -2.68 -12.09
C LYS A 120 10.05 -3.90 -11.16
N ASP A 121 10.67 -3.74 -10.00
CA ASP A 121 10.85 -4.78 -8.99
C ASP A 121 10.88 -4.20 -7.57
N PRO A 122 10.61 -5.02 -6.54
CA PRO A 122 10.78 -4.61 -5.15
C PRO A 122 12.26 -4.39 -4.82
N VAL A 123 12.52 -3.40 -3.97
CA VAL A 123 13.81 -3.08 -3.38
C VAL A 123 13.72 -3.41 -1.90
N PRO A 124 14.46 -4.43 -1.42
CA PRO A 124 14.55 -4.73 0.01
C PRO A 124 15.07 -3.55 0.81
N ASP A 125 14.64 -3.44 2.07
CA ASP A 125 15.14 -2.46 3.03
C ASP A 125 15.14 -1.00 2.54
N ALA A 126 14.16 -0.63 1.72
CA ALA A 126 14.08 0.69 1.09
C ALA A 126 13.45 1.77 1.97
N ILE A 127 12.59 1.38 2.92
CA ILE A 127 11.90 2.30 3.83
C ILE A 127 12.39 2.03 5.24
N ARG A 128 12.97 3.03 5.88
CA ARG A 128 13.38 2.97 7.29
C ARG A 128 12.24 3.45 8.18
N ILE A 129 11.81 2.61 9.12
CA ILE A 129 10.81 2.93 10.13
C ILE A 129 11.54 3.16 11.46
N GLU A 130 11.79 4.43 11.78
CA GLU A 130 12.30 4.84 13.09
C GLU A 130 11.31 4.60 14.25
N PRO A 131 11.79 4.49 15.50
CA PRO A 131 10.98 4.51 16.72
C PRO A 131 10.01 5.70 16.84
N THR A 132 10.36 6.85 16.25
CA THR A 132 9.53 8.06 16.27
C THR A 132 8.27 7.92 15.40
N HIS A 133 8.27 7.02 14.41
CA HIS A 133 7.12 6.77 13.54
C HIS A 133 6.05 5.97 14.29
N ARG A 134 5.31 6.66 15.14
CA ARG A 134 4.23 6.09 15.94
C ARG A 134 2.93 5.93 15.16
N VAL A 135 2.81 6.46 13.94
CA VAL A 135 1.73 6.19 12.99
C VAL A 135 2.32 5.47 11.78
N LEU A 136 1.86 4.25 11.50
CA LEU A 136 2.17 3.55 10.25
C LEU A 136 0.94 3.46 9.38
N LEU A 137 1.03 4.06 8.19
CA LEU A 137 0.00 3.97 7.17
C LEU A 137 0.41 2.97 6.10
N PHE A 138 -0.22 1.81 6.10
CA PHE A 138 -0.08 0.81 5.06
C PHE A 138 -1.08 1.08 3.94
N GLU A 139 -0.63 1.13 2.70
CA GLU A 139 -1.50 1.30 1.53
C GLU A 139 -1.28 0.19 0.50
N GLY A 140 -2.37 -0.32 -0.08
CA GLY A 140 -2.28 -1.47 -0.99
C GLY A 140 -3.62 -1.93 -1.53
N LEU A 141 -3.61 -2.92 -2.42
CA LEU A 141 -4.85 -3.52 -2.92
C LEU A 141 -5.52 -4.40 -1.86
N TYR A 142 -4.72 -5.10 -1.05
CA TYR A 142 -5.17 -6.18 -0.17
C TYR A 142 -5.10 -5.82 1.32
N CYS A 143 -4.83 -4.56 1.68
CA CYS A 143 -4.81 -4.13 3.09
C CYS A 143 -6.13 -4.34 3.82
N CYS A 144 -7.25 -4.46 3.10
CA CYS A 144 -8.58 -4.76 3.67
C CYS A 144 -9.19 -6.05 3.11
N LEU A 145 -8.37 -6.95 2.54
CA LEU A 145 -8.86 -8.22 2.00
C LEU A 145 -9.15 -9.20 3.14
N ASP A 146 -10.38 -9.73 3.19
CA ASP A 146 -10.85 -10.69 4.19
C ASP A 146 -10.59 -12.14 3.75
N GLU A 147 -9.34 -12.43 3.40
CA GLU A 147 -8.88 -13.75 2.97
C GLU A 147 -7.51 -14.04 3.60
N GLU A 148 -7.22 -15.31 3.90
CA GLU A 148 -5.89 -15.69 4.40
C GLU A 148 -4.82 -15.55 3.29
N PRO A 149 -3.58 -15.13 3.63
CA PRO A 149 -3.14 -14.70 4.95
C PRO A 149 -3.42 -13.20 5.24
N TRP A 150 -3.92 -12.43 4.27
CA TRP A 150 -4.11 -10.97 4.35
C TRP A 150 -4.95 -10.50 5.54
N VAL A 151 -5.98 -11.26 5.91
CA VAL A 151 -6.85 -10.98 7.06
C VAL A 151 -6.07 -10.88 8.37
N GLN A 152 -4.91 -11.54 8.49
CA GLN A 152 -4.06 -11.45 9.67
C GLN A 152 -3.44 -10.06 9.82
N ALA A 153 -2.98 -9.45 8.73
CA ALA A 153 -2.55 -8.04 8.75
C ALA A 153 -3.75 -7.11 9.01
N ALA A 154 -4.93 -7.44 8.47
CA ALA A 154 -6.14 -6.66 8.70
C ALA A 154 -6.55 -6.56 10.17
N ARG A 155 -6.29 -7.61 10.95
CA ARG A 155 -6.53 -7.64 12.41
C ARG A 155 -5.58 -6.74 13.21
N CYS A 156 -4.46 -6.32 12.63
CA CYS A 156 -3.50 -5.43 13.29
C CYS A 156 -3.89 -3.95 13.19
N TRP A 157 -4.85 -3.58 12.32
CA TRP A 157 -5.25 -2.18 12.11
C TRP A 157 -6.08 -1.65 13.28
N ASP A 158 -5.69 -0.51 13.84
CA ASP A 158 -6.56 0.29 14.70
C ASP A 158 -7.66 0.97 13.87
N ARG A 159 -7.34 1.28 12.60
CA ARG A 159 -8.30 1.80 11.62
C ARG A 159 -7.97 1.35 10.20
N ALA A 160 -9.00 1.03 9.43
CA ALA A 160 -8.87 0.68 8.03
C ALA A 160 -9.88 1.46 7.18
N TRP A 161 -9.44 1.99 6.04
CA TRP A 161 -10.29 2.66 5.08
C TRP A 161 -10.19 2.01 3.71
N PHE A 162 -11.32 1.97 3.01
CA PHE A 162 -11.36 1.62 1.60
C PHE A 162 -11.72 2.86 0.79
N LEU A 163 -10.81 3.33 -0.07
CA LEU A 163 -11.07 4.43 -0.97
C LEU A 163 -11.93 3.97 -2.14
N HIS A 164 -13.24 4.16 -1.99
CA HIS A 164 -14.21 3.85 -3.04
C HIS A 164 -14.26 4.98 -4.08
N VAL A 165 -14.15 4.59 -5.36
CA VAL A 165 -14.46 5.42 -6.52
C VAL A 165 -15.26 4.57 -7.51
N SER A 166 -16.04 5.19 -8.39
CA SER A 166 -16.74 4.41 -9.40
C SER A 166 -15.76 3.69 -10.33
N THR A 167 -16.10 2.47 -10.74
CA THR A 167 -15.27 1.65 -11.64
C THR A 167 -14.93 2.38 -12.92
N GLN A 168 -15.87 3.17 -13.46
CA GLN A 168 -15.64 4.00 -14.63
C GLN A 168 -14.52 5.02 -14.40
N VAL A 169 -14.55 5.75 -13.29
CA VAL A 169 -13.51 6.74 -12.94
C VAL A 169 -12.16 6.05 -12.69
N ALA A 170 -12.15 4.94 -11.96
CA ALA A 170 -10.93 4.18 -11.68
C ALA A 170 -10.28 3.71 -12.99
N ARG A 171 -11.08 3.14 -13.90
CA ARG A 171 -10.64 2.66 -15.21
C ARG A 171 -10.10 3.79 -16.08
N SER A 172 -10.81 4.91 -16.19
CA SER A 172 -10.34 6.05 -16.99
C SER A 172 -9.00 6.59 -16.49
N ARG A 173 -8.82 6.72 -15.17
CA ARG A 173 -7.54 7.14 -14.58
C ARG A 173 -6.43 6.12 -14.81
N LEU A 174 -6.75 4.84 -14.72
CA LEU A 174 -5.78 3.77 -14.95
C LEU A 174 -5.31 3.73 -16.41
N ILE A 175 -6.23 3.89 -17.36
CA ILE A 175 -5.92 3.99 -18.80
C ILE A 175 -4.99 5.18 -19.05
N GLN A 176 -5.36 6.37 -18.55
CA GLN A 176 -4.54 7.57 -18.69
C GLN A 176 -3.12 7.35 -18.15
N ARG A 177 -2.99 6.76 -16.95
CA ARG A 177 -1.70 6.46 -16.35
C ARG A 177 -0.88 5.47 -17.19
N HIS A 178 -1.51 4.44 -17.76
CA HIS A 178 -0.82 3.49 -18.62
C HIS A 178 -0.26 4.17 -19.87
N LEU A 179 -1.04 5.05 -20.50
CA LEU A 179 -0.61 5.85 -21.65
C LEU A 179 0.54 6.78 -21.29
N GLU A 180 0.43 7.52 -20.18
CA GLU A 180 1.48 8.44 -19.70
C GLU A 180 2.79 7.70 -19.36
N SER A 181 2.69 6.47 -18.85
CA SER A 181 3.87 5.63 -18.53
C SER A 181 4.52 4.97 -19.74
N GLY A 182 3.90 5.05 -20.93
CA GLY A 182 4.38 4.40 -22.16
C GLY A 182 4.35 2.87 -22.12
N ILE A 183 3.62 2.27 -21.16
CA ILE A 183 3.57 0.82 -20.97
C ILE A 183 2.63 0.15 -21.99
N VAL A 184 1.69 0.89 -22.56
CA VAL A 184 0.70 0.45 -23.57
C VAL A 184 0.74 1.37 -24.78
N HIS A 185 0.45 0.82 -25.96
CA HIS A 185 0.48 1.56 -27.22
C HIS A 185 -0.88 2.18 -27.59
N ASP A 186 -1.98 1.63 -27.05
CA ASP A 186 -3.33 2.14 -27.27
C ASP A 186 -4.27 1.92 -26.05
N GLU A 187 -5.48 2.49 -26.14
CA GLU A 187 -6.50 2.40 -25.10
C GLU A 187 -7.07 0.98 -24.89
N ALA A 188 -7.01 0.12 -25.91
CA ALA A 188 -7.49 -1.26 -25.81
C ALA A 188 -6.54 -2.10 -24.94
N ASP A 189 -5.23 -2.00 -25.17
CA ASP A 189 -4.19 -2.58 -24.32
C ASP A 189 -4.23 -2.02 -22.89
N ALA A 190 -4.51 -0.72 -22.76
CA ALA A 190 -4.67 -0.05 -21.47
C ALA A 190 -5.87 -0.59 -20.68
N ALA A 191 -6.98 -0.83 -21.36
CA ALA A 191 -8.21 -1.36 -20.80
C ALA A 191 -8.10 -2.83 -20.41
N GLU A 192 -7.49 -3.67 -21.26
CA GLU A 192 -7.27 -5.09 -20.99
C GLU A 192 -6.38 -5.28 -19.76
N ARG A 193 -5.34 -4.44 -19.61
CA ARG A 193 -4.51 -4.45 -18.40
C ARG A 193 -5.27 -4.05 -17.14
N GLY A 194 -6.32 -3.24 -17.23
CA GLY A 194 -7.17 -2.87 -16.11
C GLY A 194 -8.06 -3.99 -15.58
N ILE A 195 -8.37 -5.00 -16.41
CA ILE A 195 -9.19 -6.18 -16.04
C ILE A 195 -8.37 -7.18 -15.21
N ARG A 196 -7.03 -7.13 -15.29
CA ARG A 196 -6.10 -8.08 -14.63
C ARG A 196 -6.12 -8.01 -13.09
N TYR A 197 -6.75 -6.99 -12.53
CA TYR A 197 -6.84 -6.71 -11.09
C TYR A 197 -8.20 -7.07 -10.48
N GLN A 198 -9.11 -7.70 -11.26
CA GLN A 198 -10.36 -8.28 -10.76
C GLN A 198 -10.17 -9.73 -10.32
#